data_AF-A0A6A3A9K3-F1
#
_entry.id   AF-A0A6A3A9K3-F1
#
_cell.length_a   1.000
_cell.length_b   1.000
_cell.length_c   1.000
_cell.angle_alpha   90.00
_cell.angle_beta   90.00
_cell.angle_gamma   90.00
#
_symmetry.space_group_name_H-M   'P 1'
#
loop_
_entity.id
_entity.type
_entity.pdbx_description
1 polymer ?
#
loop_
_entity_poly.entity_id
_entity_poly.type
_entity_poly.pdbx_seq_one_letter_code
_entity_poly.pdbx_strand_id
1 'polypeptide(L)'
;MHKESDLDELEKTVEPSWPKLVEPLEKIVDRLYVVWGMVTHLKNVKDTAELRAAIEEVQPEKVKFQLRLGQSKPIYNAFKAIKESPDWQFQSEARKRIVDGQITEAVLSGVSLEDDKREQFNKIEQVQYHEF
;
A
#
# COMPACT_ATOMS: atom_id res chain seq x y z
N MET A 1 -1.98 -14.11 -4.17
CA MET A 1 -0.94 -15.16 -4.30
C MET A 1 0.36 -14.72 -4.99
N HIS A 2 0.38 -13.84 -6.02
CA HIS A 2 1.64 -13.31 -6.59
C HIS A 2 2.17 -12.06 -5.86
N LYS A 3 1.30 -11.08 -5.57
CA LYS A 3 1.69 -9.80 -4.96
C LYS A 3 2.19 -9.91 -3.52
N GLU A 4 1.65 -10.87 -2.77
CA GLU A 4 2.14 -11.20 -1.42
C GLU A 4 3.59 -11.70 -1.49
N SER A 5 3.91 -12.55 -2.47
CA SER A 5 5.28 -13.02 -2.69
C SER A 5 6.23 -11.88 -3.09
N ASP A 6 5.79 -10.98 -3.97
CA ASP A 6 6.58 -9.81 -4.38
C ASP A 6 6.85 -8.87 -3.20
N LEU A 7 5.85 -8.67 -2.33
CA LEU A 7 5.98 -7.86 -1.12
C LEU A 7 6.92 -8.53 -0.11
N ASP A 8 6.76 -9.83 0.14
CA ASP A 8 7.64 -10.59 1.02
C ASP A 8 9.10 -10.58 0.54
N GLU A 9 9.33 -10.65 -0.77
CA GLU A 9 10.66 -10.54 -1.36
C GLU A 9 11.22 -9.14 -1.15
N LEU A 10 10.45 -8.09 -1.47
CA LEU A 10 10.85 -6.71 -1.29
C LEU A 10 11.23 -6.44 0.17
N GLU A 11 10.41 -6.85 1.14
CA GLU A 11 10.69 -6.65 2.56
C GLU A 11 12.00 -7.31 3.03
N LYS A 12 12.38 -8.44 2.44
CA LYS A 12 13.63 -9.15 2.76
C LYS A 12 14.86 -8.49 2.15
N THR A 13 14.72 -7.88 0.98
CA THR A 13 15.84 -7.32 0.22
C THR A 13 15.86 -5.79 0.19
N VAL A 14 14.99 -5.14 0.97
CA VAL A 14 14.82 -3.69 0.93
C VAL A 14 16.10 -2.98 1.37
N GLU A 15 16.49 -1.98 0.58
CA GLU A 15 17.56 -1.05 0.91
C GLU A 15 17.03 0.38 0.72
N PRO A 16 17.53 1.38 1.47
CA PRO A 16 17.08 2.76 1.38
C PRO A 16 17.61 3.46 0.13
N SER A 17 17.26 2.94 -1.05
CA SER A 17 17.63 3.49 -2.35
C SER A 17 16.48 3.34 -3.35
N TRP A 18 16.45 4.21 -4.35
CA TRP A 18 15.37 4.23 -5.34
C TRP A 18 15.15 2.89 -6.05
N PRO A 19 16.20 2.22 -6.58
CA PRO A 19 16.03 0.97 -7.33
C PRO A 19 15.69 -0.25 -6.47
N LYS A 20 15.93 -0.18 -5.16
CA LYS A 20 15.72 -1.29 -4.21
C LYS A 20 14.53 -1.11 -3.29
N LEU A 21 13.88 0.05 -3.33
CA LEU A 21 12.68 0.36 -2.57
C LEU A 21 11.56 0.87 -3.49
N VAL A 22 11.76 2.02 -4.11
CA VAL A 22 10.67 2.76 -4.78
C VAL A 22 10.22 2.06 -6.06
N GLU A 23 11.16 1.70 -6.93
CA GLU A 23 10.84 1.04 -8.20
C GLU A 23 10.14 -0.32 -8.02
N PRO A 24 10.61 -1.25 -7.15
CA PRO A 24 9.89 -2.50 -6.92
C PRO A 24 8.54 -2.29 -6.22
N LEU A 25 8.45 -1.35 -5.27
CA LEU A 25 7.19 -1.02 -4.60
C LEU A 25 6.15 -0.50 -5.59
N GLU A 26 6.55 0.42 -6.48
CA GLU A 26 5.69 0.98 -7.52
C GLU A 26 5.11 -0.11 -8.43
N LYS A 27 5.92 -1.10 -8.84
CA LYS A 27 5.43 -2.23 -9.66
C LYS A 27 4.35 -3.05 -8.95
N ILE A 28 4.49 -3.27 -7.64
CA ILE A 28 3.50 -4.00 -6.84
C ILE A 28 2.19 -3.21 -6.76
N VAL A 29 2.30 -1.91 -6.48
CA VAL A 29 1.15 -1.01 -6.30
C VAL A 29 0.42 -0.73 -7.62
N ASP A 30 1.14 -0.39 -8.69
CA ASP A 30 0.57 -0.03 -9.99
C ASP A 30 -0.29 -1.16 -10.56
N ARG A 31 0.21 -2.41 -10.48
CA ARG A 31 -0.58 -3.58 -10.92
C ARG A 31 -1.88 -3.75 -10.14
N LEU A 32 -1.93 -3.37 -8.86
CA LEU A 32 -3.18 -3.36 -8.10
C LEU A 32 -4.08 -2.22 -8.51
N TYR A 33 -3.51 -1.03 -8.64
CA TYR A 33 -4.23 0.18 -8.99
C TYR A 33 -4.91 0.07 -10.36
N VAL A 34 -4.19 -0.35 -11.40
CA VAL A 34 -4.72 -0.50 -12.77
C VAL A 34 -5.88 -1.49 -12.80
N VAL A 35 -5.67 -2.70 -12.27
CA VAL A 35 -6.69 -3.76 -12.31
C VAL A 35 -7.93 -3.36 -11.51
N TRP A 36 -7.75 -2.86 -10.28
CA TRP A 36 -8.88 -2.46 -9.45
C TRP A 36 -9.59 -1.22 -10.00
N GLY A 37 -8.86 -0.32 -10.65
CA GLY A 37 -9.42 0.83 -11.36
C GLY A 37 -10.36 0.39 -12.48
N MET A 38 -9.98 -0.62 -13.27
CA MET A 38 -10.85 -1.20 -14.31
C MET A 38 -12.12 -1.83 -13.72
N VAL A 39 -11.99 -2.61 -12.63
CA VAL A 39 -13.14 -3.22 -11.93
C VAL A 39 -14.09 -2.14 -11.40
N THR A 40 -13.54 -1.13 -10.73
CA THR A 40 -14.31 -0.01 -10.16
C THR A 40 -14.98 0.82 -11.27
N HIS A 41 -14.28 1.04 -12.39
CA HIS A 41 -14.86 1.72 -13.54
C HIS A 41 -16.07 0.95 -14.08
N LEU A 42 -15.95 -0.36 -14.30
CA LEU A 42 -17.06 -1.20 -14.76
C LEU A 42 -18.23 -1.20 -13.76
N LYS A 43 -17.96 -1.27 -12.45
CA LYS A 43 -18.99 -1.12 -11.40
C LYS A 43 -19.77 0.18 -11.58
N ASN A 44 -19.10 1.28 -11.93
CA ASN A 44 -19.74 2.59 -12.04
C ASN A 44 -20.49 2.83 -13.36
N VAL A 45 -20.03 2.27 -14.48
CA VAL A 45 -20.63 2.55 -15.80
C VAL A 45 -21.44 1.39 -16.38
N LYS A 46 -21.30 0.18 -15.82
CA LYS A 46 -21.94 -1.04 -16.31
C LYS A 46 -22.22 -2.02 -15.16
N ASP A 47 -22.95 -1.51 -14.19
CA ASP A 47 -23.30 -2.23 -12.96
C ASP A 47 -24.21 -3.45 -13.22
N THR A 48 -23.90 -4.59 -12.61
CA THR A 48 -24.75 -5.80 -12.61
C THR A 48 -24.67 -6.51 -11.26
N ALA A 49 -25.68 -7.32 -10.93
CA ALA A 49 -25.72 -8.05 -9.67
C ALA A 49 -24.53 -9.03 -9.52
N GLU A 50 -24.15 -9.69 -10.62
CA GLU A 50 -23.03 -10.62 -10.68
C GLU A 50 -21.69 -9.91 -10.44
N LEU A 51 -21.53 -8.71 -11.01
CA LEU A 51 -20.33 -7.90 -10.79
C LEU A 51 -20.23 -7.42 -9.33
N ARG A 52 -21.33 -6.98 -8.73
CA ARG A 52 -21.34 -6.60 -7.30
C ARG A 52 -20.97 -7.77 -6.40
N ALA A 53 -21.59 -8.94 -6.60
CA ALA A 53 -21.29 -10.14 -5.82
C ALA A 53 -19.80 -10.55 -5.94
N ALA A 54 -19.24 -10.52 -7.15
CA ALA A 54 -17.83 -10.83 -7.37
C ALA A 54 -16.89 -9.80 -6.71
N ILE A 55 -17.25 -8.51 -6.70
CA ILE A 55 -16.49 -7.47 -6.01
C ILE A 55 -16.55 -7.67 -4.49
N GLU A 56 -17.74 -7.88 -3.93
CA GLU A 56 -17.96 -8.14 -2.50
C GLU A 56 -17.15 -9.34 -2.01
N GLU A 57 -17.02 -10.40 -2.82
CA GLU A 57 -16.24 -11.59 -2.50
C GLU A 57 -14.74 -11.29 -2.34
N VAL A 58 -14.16 -10.47 -3.23
CA VAL A 58 -12.69 -10.25 -3.28
C VAL A 58 -12.22 -8.98 -2.56
N GLN A 59 -13.12 -8.06 -2.24
CA GLN A 59 -12.82 -6.79 -1.57
C GLN A 59 -12.11 -6.95 -0.22
N PRO A 60 -12.50 -7.90 0.66
CA PRO A 60 -11.80 -8.12 1.93
C PRO A 60 -10.32 -8.49 1.75
N GLU A 61 -9.99 -9.31 0.73
CA GLU A 61 -8.60 -9.69 0.44
C GLU A 61 -7.79 -8.51 -0.08
N LYS A 62 -8.38 -7.69 -0.96
CA LYS A 62 -7.76 -6.45 -1.45
C LYS A 62 -7.44 -5.49 -0.29
N VAL A 63 -8.41 -5.25 0.59
CA VAL A 63 -8.23 -4.37 1.76
C VAL A 63 -7.16 -4.92 2.70
N LYS A 64 -7.19 -6.23 2.97
CA LYS A 64 -6.18 -6.90 3.80
C LYS A 64 -4.77 -6.70 3.24
N PHE A 65 -4.59 -6.86 1.93
CA PHE A 65 -3.31 -6.63 1.28
C PHE A 65 -2.88 -5.16 1.34
N GLN A 66 -3.80 -4.21 1.12
CA GLN A 66 -3.50 -2.77 1.22
C GLN A 66 -3.03 -2.38 2.62
N LEU A 67 -3.71 -2.88 3.67
CA LEU A 67 -3.30 -2.67 5.05
C LEU A 67 -1.93 -3.30 5.33
N ARG A 68 -1.69 -4.54 4.87
CA ARG A 68 -0.40 -5.23 5.04
C ARG A 68 0.76 -4.46 4.40
N LEU A 69 0.54 -3.89 3.22
CA LEU A 69 1.49 -3.06 2.50
C LEU A 69 1.76 -1.75 3.24
N GLY A 70 0.71 -0.99 3.58
CA GLY A 70 0.82 0.29 4.28
C GLY A 70 1.42 0.20 5.69
N GLN A 71 1.24 -0.96 6.35
CA GLN A 71 1.78 -1.25 7.69
C GLN A 71 3.15 -1.96 7.66
N SER A 72 3.80 -2.06 6.50
CA SER A 72 5.12 -2.67 6.38
C SER A 72 6.20 -1.84 7.09
N LYS A 73 6.64 -2.30 8.26
CA LYS A 73 7.75 -1.68 9.01
C LYS A 73 9.07 -1.64 8.22
N PRO A 74 9.48 -2.70 7.50
CA PRO A 74 10.70 -2.65 6.67
C PRO A 74 10.67 -1.52 5.63
N ILE A 75 9.57 -1.42 4.88
CA ILE A 75 9.38 -0.38 3.85
C ILE A 75 9.35 1.01 4.48
N TYR A 76 8.57 1.19 5.55
CA TYR A 76 8.50 2.46 6.29
C TYR A 76 9.87 2.93 6.79
N ASN A 77 10.64 2.03 7.40
CA ASN A 77 11.97 2.34 7.90
C ASN A 77 12.95 2.67 6.78
N ALA A 78 12.86 1.99 5.63
CA ALA A 78 13.70 2.30 4.47
C ALA A 78 13.40 3.70 3.90
N PHE A 79 12.13 4.12 3.85
CA PHE A 79 11.77 5.49 3.47
C PHE A 79 12.29 6.53 4.46
N LYS A 80 12.18 6.27 5.77
CA LYS A 80 12.78 7.13 6.79
C LYS A 80 14.29 7.27 6.61
N ALA A 81 14.99 6.17 6.36
CA ALA A 81 16.42 6.19 6.13
C ALA A 81 16.82 6.99 4.88
N ILE A 82 16.02 6.97 3.80
CA ILE A 82 16.22 7.87 2.65
C ILE A 82 16.13 9.34 3.09
N LYS A 83 15.10 9.68 3.87
CA LYS A 83 14.87 11.05 4.36
C LYS A 83 15.95 11.54 5.33
N GLU A 84 16.48 10.64 6.14
CA GLU A 84 17.55 10.91 7.12
C GLU A 84 18.96 10.87 6.49
N SER A 85 19.08 10.49 5.20
CA SER A 85 20.38 10.40 4.52
C SER A 85 21.03 11.78 4.28
N PRO A 86 22.37 11.86 4.25
CA PRO A 86 23.09 13.10 3.93
C PRO A 86 22.74 13.68 2.55
N ASP A 87 22.32 12.81 1.62
CA ASP A 87 22.00 13.17 0.24
C ASP A 87 20.58 13.74 0.07
N TRP A 88 19.76 13.69 1.12
CA TRP A 88 18.36 14.13 1.07
C TRP A 88 18.20 15.57 0.54
N GLN A 89 19.07 16.48 0.98
CA GLN A 89 19.04 17.87 0.55
C GLN A 89 19.23 18.05 -0.96
N PHE A 90 19.92 17.11 -1.61
CA PHE A 90 20.23 17.13 -3.05
C PHE A 90 19.20 16.35 -3.90
N GLN A 91 18.23 15.68 -3.28
CA GLN A 91 17.15 15.03 -4.02
C GLN A 91 16.24 16.05 -4.70
N SER A 92 15.63 15.66 -5.82
CA SER A 92 14.63 16.49 -6.48
C SER A 92 13.38 16.66 -5.61
N GLU A 93 12.68 17.78 -5.77
CA GLU A 93 11.43 18.05 -5.06
C GLU A 93 10.36 16.97 -5.28
N ALA A 94 10.32 16.39 -6.48
CA ALA A 94 9.43 15.27 -6.78
C ALA A 94 9.74 14.04 -5.91
N ARG A 95 11.02 13.66 -5.78
CA ARG A 95 11.43 12.53 -4.93
C ARG A 95 11.15 12.81 -3.47
N LYS A 96 11.42 14.04 -3.01
CA LYS A 96 11.14 14.43 -1.63
C LYS A 96 9.66 14.26 -1.30
N ARG A 97 8.78 14.75 -2.18
CA ARG A 97 7.33 14.63 -2.04
C ARG A 97 6.86 13.18 -2.00
N ILE A 98 7.43 12.31 -2.84
CA ILE A 98 7.11 10.87 -2.83
C ILE A 98 7.46 10.25 -1.48
N VAL A 99 8.69 10.46 -1.00
CA VAL A 99 9.15 9.90 0.28
C VAL A 99 8.32 10.42 1.46
N ASP A 100 8.04 11.72 1.51
CA ASP A 100 7.20 12.31 2.56
C ASP A 100 5.76 11.78 2.52
N GLY A 101 5.20 11.61 1.32
CA GLY A 101 3.89 11.01 1.11
C GLY A 101 3.84 9.58 1.64
N GLN A 102 4.80 8.74 1.26
CA GLN A 102 4.87 7.35 1.70
C GLN A 102 5.02 7.21 3.23
N ILE A 103 5.84 8.05 3.87
CA ILE A 103 5.96 8.08 5.34
C ILE A 103 4.63 8.46 5.98
N THR A 104 3.96 9.49 5.45
CA THR A 104 2.68 9.98 5.97
C THR A 104 1.58 8.93 5.81
N GLU A 105 1.47 8.31 4.63
CA GLU A 105 0.49 7.27 4.33
C GLU A 105 0.69 6.03 5.22
N ALA A 106 1.92 5.63 5.49
CA ALA A 106 2.20 4.52 6.40
C ALA A 106 1.75 4.82 7.84
N VAL A 107 1.98 6.03 8.33
CA VAL A 107 1.50 6.48 9.65
C VAL A 107 -0.03 6.49 9.70
N LEU A 108 -0.69 7.03 8.67
CA LEU A 108 -2.15 7.04 8.57
C LEU A 108 -2.73 5.62 8.44
N SER A 109 -1.97 4.69 7.86
CA SER A 109 -2.31 3.26 7.79
C SER A 109 -2.05 2.52 9.11
N GLY A 110 -1.53 3.19 10.14
CA GLY A 110 -1.33 2.60 11.46
C GLY A 110 -0.02 1.83 11.64
N VAL A 111 1.03 2.06 10.83
CA VAL A 111 2.33 1.38 10.96
C VAL A 111 2.98 1.52 12.35
N SER A 112 2.66 2.62 13.04
CA SER A 112 3.18 2.95 14.37
C SER A 112 2.28 2.48 15.53
N LEU A 113 1.17 1.81 15.25
CA LEU A 113 0.28 1.30 16.29
C LEU A 113 0.86 0.01 16.90
N GLU A 114 0.63 -0.15 18.21
CA GLU A 114 0.84 -1.42 18.91
C GLU A 114 -0.13 -2.50 18.40
N ASP A 115 0.21 -3.77 18.61
CA ASP A 115 -0.48 -4.90 17.97
C ASP A 115 -1.99 -4.94 18.26
N ASP A 116 -2.41 -4.65 19.50
CA ASP A 116 -3.82 -4.60 19.92
C ASP A 116 -4.60 -3.49 19.21
N LYS A 117 -4.04 -2.29 19.14
CA LYS A 117 -4.63 -1.14 18.45
C LYS A 117 -4.63 -1.32 16.94
N ARG A 118 -3.61 -1.97 16.40
CA ARG A 118 -3.51 -2.29 14.97
C ARG A 118 -4.56 -3.31 14.53
N GLU A 119 -4.82 -4.34 15.34
CA GLU A 119 -5.91 -5.28 15.07
C GLU A 119 -7.27 -4.59 15.05
N GLN A 120 -7.52 -3.70 16.01
CA GLN A 120 -8.76 -2.91 16.04
C GLN A 120 -8.87 -1.99 14.82
N PHE A 121 -7.80 -1.29 14.47
CA PHE A 121 -7.73 -0.44 13.28
C PHE A 121 -8.07 -1.24 12.01
N ASN A 122 -7.45 -2.41 11.84
CA ASN A 122 -7.68 -3.27 10.67
C ASN A 122 -9.14 -3.75 10.57
N LYS A 123 -9.79 -4.04 11.70
CA LYS A 123 -11.23 -4.40 11.71
C LYS A 123 -12.12 -3.23 11.29
N ILE A 124 -11.81 -2.01 11.72
CA ILE A 124 -12.57 -0.81 11.36
C ILE A 124 -12.44 -0.53 9.86
N GLU A 125 -11.21 -0.53 9.34
CA GLU A 125 -10.94 -0.31 7.91
C GLU A 125 -11.63 -1.36 7.03
N GLN A 126 -11.61 -2.63 7.42
CA GLN A 126 -12.31 -3.70 6.70
C GLN A 126 -13.82 -3.43 6.56
N VAL A 127 -14.47 -2.93 7.61
CA VAL A 127 -15.88 -2.56 7.58
C VAL A 127 -16.11 -1.33 6.71
N GLN A 128 -15.30 -0.28 6.88
CA GLN A 128 -15.41 0.96 6.11
C GLN A 128 -15.28 0.72 4.60
N TYR A 129 -14.32 -0.11 4.19
CA TYR A 129 -14.15 -0.42 2.77
C TYR A 129 -15.29 -1.24 2.21
N HIS A 130 -16.01 -2.04 3.02
CA HIS A 130 -17.16 -2.82 2.53
C HIS A 130 -18.36 -1.94 2.13
N GLU A 131 -18.46 -0.71 2.64
CA GLU A 131 -19.58 0.20 2.35
C GLU A 131 -19.45 0.94 1.00
N PHE A 132 -18.34 0.78 0.26
CA PHE A 132 -18.06 1.42 -1.04
C PHE A 132 -18.05 0.44 -2.22
#